data_AF-R5CPU1-F1
#
_entry.id   AF-R5CPU1-F1
#
_cell.length_a   1.000
_cell.length_b   1.000
_cell.length_c   1.000
_cell.angle_alpha   90.00
_cell.angle_beta   90.00
_cell.angle_gamma   90.00
#
_symmetry.space_group_name_H-M   'P 1'
#
loop_
_entity.id
_entity.type
_entity.pdbx_description
1 polymer ?
#
loop_
_entity_poly.entity_id
_entity_poly.type
_entity_poly.pdbx_seq_one_letter_code
_entity_poly.pdbx_strand_id
1 'polypeptide(L)'
;MNLAGGNNEKLRVVYGDFTLGVHGVGFDYIFSYAQGGLESIVKDGYEWLYRCPKPTFWRALTDNDRGSKFHIKSGNWLAADMFIDFQDVKVIMDGAVQNCKAPDNNSYGGDVSANEITVKYLYKTISIPATTVIVSYTVNKSGKNKVDVHSMANLKLRILA
;
A
#
# COMPACT_ATOMS: atom_id res chain seq x y z
N MET A 1 -0.84 -16.24 32.21
CA MET A 1 -2.30 -16.35 32.07
C MET A 1 -2.57 -16.84 30.66
N ASN A 2 -3.12 -18.05 30.52
CA ASN A 2 -3.40 -18.65 29.21
C ASN A 2 -4.62 -17.97 28.59
N LEU A 3 -4.52 -17.55 27.32
CA LEU A 3 -5.67 -17.43 26.44
C LEU A 3 -5.35 -18.18 25.15
N ALA A 4 -5.68 -19.47 25.16
CA ALA A 4 -6.01 -20.17 23.93
C ALA A 4 -7.23 -19.46 23.33
N GLY A 5 -7.05 -18.78 22.21
CA GLY A 5 -8.13 -18.07 21.51
C GLY A 5 -8.09 -18.43 20.04
N GLY A 6 -8.87 -19.42 19.64
CA GLY A 6 -9.30 -19.53 18.24
C GLY A 6 -10.23 -18.35 17.96
N ASN A 7 -9.68 -17.16 17.69
CA ASN A 7 -10.49 -15.97 17.50
C ASN A 7 -11.14 -15.99 16.12
N ASN A 8 -12.39 -16.43 16.12
CA ASN A 8 -13.32 -16.31 15.01
C ASN A 8 -13.91 -14.89 14.90
N GLU A 9 -13.27 -13.90 15.53
CA GLU A 9 -13.72 -12.50 15.50
C GLU A 9 -13.41 -11.89 14.13
N LYS A 10 -14.43 -11.28 13.54
CA LYS A 10 -14.31 -10.58 12.26
C LYS A 10 -13.55 -9.26 12.44
N LEU A 11 -12.98 -8.79 11.36
CA LEU A 11 -12.47 -7.42 11.26
C LEU A 11 -13.63 -6.44 11.42
N ARG A 12 -13.40 -5.33 12.12
CA ARG A 12 -14.28 -4.16 12.07
C ARG A 12 -13.64 -3.13 11.14
N VAL A 13 -14.35 -2.78 10.08
CA VAL A 13 -13.88 -1.92 9.01
C VAL A 13 -14.65 -0.62 9.04
N VAL A 14 -13.94 0.50 9.11
CA VAL A 14 -14.53 1.84 9.19
C VAL A 14 -14.14 2.61 7.93
N TYR A 15 -15.14 2.99 7.14
CA TYR A 15 -14.96 3.78 5.93
C TYR A 15 -15.05 5.27 6.29
N GLY A 16 -13.92 5.98 6.24
CA GLY A 16 -13.88 7.44 6.31
C GLY A 16 -13.74 8.07 4.93
N ASP A 17 -13.71 9.40 4.87
CA ASP A 17 -13.53 10.15 3.61
C ASP A 17 -12.09 10.12 3.11
N PHE A 18 -11.13 10.09 4.05
CA PHE A 18 -9.70 10.13 3.77
C PHE A 18 -8.95 8.87 4.17
N THR A 19 -9.56 8.00 4.98
CA THR A 19 -8.92 6.81 5.52
C THR A 19 -9.87 5.62 5.59
N LEU A 20 -9.30 4.41 5.60
CA LEU A 20 -9.95 3.17 6.00
C LEU A 20 -9.35 2.71 7.33
N GLY A 21 -10.17 2.58 8.36
CA GLY A 21 -9.80 1.91 9.61
C GLY A 21 -10.06 0.41 9.49
N VAL A 22 -9.10 -0.42 9.91
CA VAL A 22 -9.26 -1.88 9.99
C VAL A 22 -8.81 -2.34 11.36
N HIS A 23 -9.78 -2.76 12.17
CA HIS A 23 -9.58 -3.12 13.57
C HIS A 23 -9.76 -4.61 13.78
N GLY A 24 -8.92 -5.20 14.62
CA GLY A 24 -9.08 -6.58 15.10
C GLY A 24 -8.53 -6.75 16.50
N VAL A 25 -8.42 -7.99 16.96
CA VAL A 25 -7.96 -8.26 18.33
C VAL A 25 -6.46 -8.02 18.44
N GLY A 26 -6.07 -6.98 19.16
CA GLY A 26 -4.67 -6.64 19.43
C GLY A 26 -3.95 -5.91 18.29
N PHE A 27 -4.68 -5.48 17.26
CA PHE A 27 -4.12 -4.69 16.17
C PHE A 27 -5.12 -3.70 15.57
N ASP A 28 -4.59 -2.60 15.06
CA ASP A 28 -5.33 -1.59 14.31
C ASP A 28 -4.47 -1.13 13.12
N TYR A 29 -5.08 -1.04 11.95
CA TYR A 29 -4.46 -0.52 10.74
C TYR A 29 -5.22 0.70 10.23
N ILE A 30 -4.49 1.71 9.77
CA ILE A 30 -5.07 2.86 9.06
C ILE A 30 -4.48 2.91 7.66
N PHE A 31 -5.35 2.84 6.66
CA PHE A 31 -5.00 3.01 5.26
C PHE A 31 -5.43 4.39 4.79
N SER A 32 -4.48 5.20 4.33
CA SER A 32 -4.72 6.55 3.84
C SER A 32 -5.13 6.54 2.37
N TYR A 33 -6.28 7.13 2.05
CA TYR A 33 -6.66 7.46 0.69
C TYR A 33 -5.98 8.74 0.22
N ALA A 34 -5.70 9.67 1.12
CA ALA A 34 -5.08 10.95 0.79
C ALA A 34 -3.58 10.82 0.54
N GLN A 35 -2.87 10.18 1.47
CA GLN A 35 -1.44 9.94 1.28
C GLN A 35 -1.17 8.74 0.38
N GLY A 36 -2.17 7.90 0.14
CA GLY A 36 -2.09 6.76 -0.76
C GLY A 36 -1.23 5.63 -0.21
N GLY A 37 -1.45 5.16 1.01
CA GLY A 37 -0.78 3.96 1.52
C GLY A 37 -1.10 3.65 2.99
N LEU A 38 -0.42 2.64 3.56
CA LEU A 38 -0.61 2.22 4.95
C LEU A 38 0.05 3.23 5.90
N GLU A 39 -0.76 3.95 6.66
CA GLU A 39 -0.33 5.11 7.47
C GLU A 39 -0.02 4.74 8.92
N SER A 40 -0.72 3.75 9.49
CA SER A 40 -0.51 3.29 10.87
C SER A 40 -0.61 1.77 10.97
N ILE A 41 0.25 1.20 11.80
CA ILE A 41 0.15 -0.18 12.28
C ILE A 41 0.31 -0.11 13.79
N VAL A 42 -0.81 -0.18 14.51
CA VAL A 42 -0.79 -0.40 15.96
C VAL A 42 -0.88 -1.89 16.20
N LYS A 43 0.04 -2.42 17.01
CA LYS A 43 -0.01 -3.81 17.47
C LYS A 43 0.43 -3.88 18.92
N ASP A 44 -0.37 -4.56 19.73
CA ASP A 44 -0.15 -4.68 21.18
C ASP A 44 0.03 -3.32 21.88
N GLY A 45 -0.64 -2.28 21.37
CA GLY A 45 -0.60 -0.92 21.90
C GLY A 45 0.56 -0.03 21.42
N TYR A 46 1.42 -0.52 20.52
CA TYR A 46 2.56 0.25 19.98
C TYR A 46 2.37 0.58 18.50
N GLU A 47 2.69 1.81 18.12
CA GLU A 47 2.78 2.24 16.73
C GLU A 47 4.10 1.78 16.10
N TRP A 48 4.03 1.16 14.92
CA TRP A 48 5.18 0.60 14.22
C TRP A 48 5.60 1.39 12.99
N LEU A 49 4.74 2.28 12.49
CA LEU A 49 5.03 3.12 11.34
C LEU A 49 5.33 4.55 11.75
N TYR A 50 6.49 5.04 11.30
CA TYR A 50 6.80 6.47 11.36
C TYR A 50 6.17 7.25 10.20
N ARG A 51 6.01 6.61 9.05
CA ARG A 51 5.43 7.18 7.83
C ARG A 51 4.91 6.08 6.91
N CYS A 52 4.06 6.45 5.98
CA CYS A 52 3.57 5.54 4.95
C CYS A 52 4.73 4.90 4.15
N PRO A 53 4.83 3.55 4.11
CA PRO A 53 5.73 2.86 3.20
C PRO A 53 5.38 3.17 1.75
N LYS A 54 6.40 3.45 0.94
CA LYS A 54 6.28 3.72 -0.50
C LYS A 54 7.21 2.78 -1.28
N PRO A 55 6.90 2.50 -2.55
CA PRO A 55 7.84 1.79 -3.43
C PRO A 55 9.21 2.50 -3.46
N THR A 56 10.29 1.73 -3.35
CA THR A 56 11.67 2.21 -3.44
C THR A 56 12.31 1.64 -4.70
N PHE A 57 12.94 2.50 -5.49
CA PHE A 57 13.60 2.17 -6.76
C PHE A 57 15.09 2.46 -6.75
N TRP A 58 15.60 3.12 -5.71
CA TRP A 58 17.01 3.46 -5.59
C TRP A 58 17.68 2.82 -4.39
N ARG A 59 19.00 2.70 -4.47
CA ARG A 59 19.85 2.26 -3.36
C ARG A 59 21.13 3.10 -3.31
N ALA A 60 21.80 3.07 -2.17
CA ALA A 60 23.13 3.66 -2.04
C ALA A 60 24.11 3.04 -3.06
N LEU A 61 24.97 3.89 -3.64
CA LEU A 61 25.92 3.50 -4.68
C LEU A 61 27.17 2.86 -4.07
N THR A 62 27.59 1.75 -4.65
CA THR A 62 28.90 1.13 -4.45
C THR A 62 29.94 1.77 -5.37
N ASP A 63 31.23 1.50 -5.15
CA ASP A 63 32.28 2.00 -6.03
C ASP A 63 32.22 1.39 -7.43
N ASN A 64 31.74 0.15 -7.56
CA ASN A 64 31.47 -0.48 -8.87
C ASN A 64 30.36 0.25 -9.65
N ASP A 65 29.33 0.77 -8.96
CA ASP A 65 28.27 1.58 -9.59
C ASP A 65 28.82 2.91 -10.11
N ARG A 66 29.78 3.51 -9.38
CA ARG A 66 30.47 4.74 -9.82
C ARG A 66 31.38 4.47 -11.01
N GLY A 67 32.20 3.42 -10.95
CA GLY A 67 33.11 3.01 -12.02
C GLY A 67 32.37 2.65 -13.32
N SER A 68 31.22 1.98 -13.23
CA SER A 68 30.38 1.64 -14.39
C SER A 68 29.46 2.78 -14.87
N LYS A 69 29.48 3.93 -14.18
CA LYS A 69 28.59 5.09 -14.39
C LYS A 69 27.10 4.75 -14.27
N PHE A 70 26.72 3.80 -13.41
CA PHE A 70 25.32 3.42 -13.16
C PHE A 70 24.45 4.62 -12.77
N HIS A 71 24.93 5.47 -11.87
CA HIS A 71 24.23 6.68 -11.44
C HIS A 71 23.88 7.64 -12.59
N ILE A 72 24.72 7.74 -13.62
CA ILE A 72 24.44 8.52 -14.83
C ILE A 72 23.40 7.80 -15.71
N LYS A 73 23.55 6.49 -15.91
CA LYS A 73 22.69 5.68 -16.78
C LYS A 73 21.29 5.45 -16.22
N SER A 74 21.14 5.47 -14.90
CA SER A 74 19.95 5.02 -14.18
C SER A 74 19.36 6.08 -13.25
N GLY A 75 19.88 7.31 -13.25
CA GLY A 75 19.46 8.39 -12.34
C GLY A 75 17.96 8.68 -12.32
N ASN A 76 17.22 8.38 -13.39
CA ASN A 76 15.75 8.48 -13.41
C ASN A 76 15.06 7.64 -12.32
N TRP A 77 15.67 6.55 -11.87
CA TRP A 77 15.14 5.73 -10.78
C TRP A 77 15.29 6.39 -9.41
N LEU A 78 16.33 7.21 -9.21
CA LEU A 78 16.43 8.06 -8.01
C LEU A 78 15.33 9.12 -8.01
N ALA A 79 15.03 9.71 -9.17
CA ALA A 79 13.94 10.66 -9.29
C ALA A 79 12.58 9.99 -9.00
N ALA A 80 12.36 8.77 -9.49
CA ALA A 80 11.16 7.98 -9.19
C ALA A 80 11.05 7.55 -7.71
N ASP A 81 12.18 7.37 -7.02
CA ASP A 81 12.25 7.06 -5.59
C ASP A 81 11.81 8.26 -4.73
N MET A 82 12.27 9.45 -5.11
CA MET A 82 11.96 10.71 -4.44
C MET A 82 10.56 11.21 -4.76
N PHE A 83 10.09 10.96 -5.99
CA PHE A 83 8.83 11.46 -6.51
C PHE A 83 8.08 10.33 -7.21
N ILE A 84 6.97 9.94 -6.62
CA ILE A 84 6.04 8.98 -7.19
C ILE A 84 4.62 9.55 -7.13
N ASP A 85 3.87 9.37 -8.20
CA ASP A 85 2.52 9.87 -8.30
C ASP A 85 1.55 8.80 -7.82
N PHE A 86 0.78 9.08 -6.77
CA PHE A 86 -0.30 8.23 -6.29
C PHE A 86 -1.57 8.56 -7.08
N GLN A 87 -2.09 7.57 -7.82
CA GLN A 87 -3.16 7.78 -8.78
C GLN A 87 -4.52 7.36 -8.24
N ASP A 88 -4.59 6.20 -7.61
CA ASP A 88 -5.86 5.64 -7.19
C ASP A 88 -5.73 4.58 -6.10
N VAL A 89 -6.80 4.41 -5.33
CA VAL A 89 -6.94 3.38 -4.29
C VAL A 89 -8.19 2.55 -4.54
N LYS A 90 -8.06 1.23 -4.37
CA LYS A 90 -9.16 0.28 -4.49
C LYS A 90 -9.26 -0.59 -3.24
N VAL A 91 -10.44 -0.63 -2.63
CA VAL A 91 -10.74 -1.47 -1.48
C VAL A 91 -11.56 -2.68 -1.94
N ILE A 92 -11.17 -3.86 -1.46
CA ILE A 92 -11.84 -5.14 -1.71
C ILE A 92 -12.10 -5.79 -0.35
N MET A 93 -13.37 -6.04 -0.05
CA MET A 93 -13.81 -6.68 1.20
C MET A 93 -14.42 -8.03 0.87
N ASP A 94 -13.89 -9.10 1.47
CA ASP A 94 -14.35 -10.48 1.26
C ASP A 94 -14.52 -10.85 -0.23
N GLY A 95 -13.58 -10.39 -1.07
CA GLY A 95 -13.57 -10.63 -2.52
C GLY A 95 -14.40 -9.66 -3.37
N ALA A 96 -15.22 -8.79 -2.77
CA ALA A 96 -16.04 -7.81 -3.47
C ALA A 96 -15.43 -6.41 -3.42
N VAL A 97 -15.41 -5.71 -4.56
CA VAL A 97 -14.96 -4.32 -4.67
C VAL A 97 -15.92 -3.39 -3.92
N GLN A 98 -15.36 -2.42 -3.19
CA GLN A 98 -16.10 -1.50 -2.34
C GLN A 98 -15.99 -0.06 -2.84
N ASN A 99 -17.04 0.73 -2.64
CA ASN A 99 -17.08 2.15 -3.00
C ASN A 99 -16.54 2.99 -1.84
N CYS A 100 -15.23 3.05 -1.71
CA CYS A 100 -14.56 3.65 -0.56
C CYS A 100 -14.47 5.19 -0.57
N LYS A 101 -14.87 5.86 -1.66
CA LYS A 101 -14.73 7.31 -1.82
C LYS A 101 -16.04 8.03 -1.49
N ALA A 102 -15.93 9.22 -0.91
CA ALA A 102 -17.08 10.10 -0.70
C ALA A 102 -17.68 10.59 -2.04
N PRO A 103 -19.01 10.76 -2.13
CA PRO A 103 -20.00 10.57 -1.08
C PRO A 103 -20.50 9.12 -0.92
N ASP A 104 -20.10 8.19 -1.79
CA ASP A 104 -20.65 6.83 -1.84
C ASP A 104 -20.35 6.01 -0.56
N ASN A 105 -19.22 6.30 0.09
CA ASN A 105 -18.83 5.70 1.36
C ASN A 105 -19.83 5.96 2.52
N ASN A 106 -20.68 6.98 2.42
CA ASN A 106 -21.71 7.27 3.43
C ASN A 106 -22.77 6.15 3.54
N SER A 107 -22.83 5.25 2.56
CA SER A 107 -23.71 4.08 2.58
C SER A 107 -23.34 3.03 3.63
N TYR A 108 -22.09 3.00 4.11
CA TYR A 108 -21.61 1.98 5.05
C TYR A 108 -22.03 2.24 6.52
N GLY A 109 -22.35 3.50 6.88
CA GLY A 109 -22.71 3.85 8.25
C GLY A 109 -21.56 3.66 9.24
N GLY A 110 -21.70 2.71 10.17
CA GLY A 110 -20.70 2.41 11.22
C GLY A 110 -19.74 1.27 10.83
N ASP A 111 -19.27 0.53 11.83
CA ASP A 111 -18.35 -0.60 11.65
C ASP A 111 -18.96 -1.70 10.75
N VAL A 112 -18.25 -2.02 9.66
CA VAL A 112 -18.60 -3.10 8.74
C VAL A 112 -17.78 -4.34 9.08
N SER A 113 -18.45 -5.49 9.22
CA SER A 113 -17.77 -6.75 9.55
C SER A 113 -17.21 -7.44 8.31
N ALA A 114 -15.93 -7.83 8.33
CA ALA A 114 -15.25 -8.53 7.24
C ALA A 114 -14.38 -9.69 7.73
N ASN A 115 -14.12 -10.70 6.89
CA ASN A 115 -13.11 -11.73 7.18
C ASN A 115 -11.72 -11.31 6.69
N GLU A 116 -11.70 -10.59 5.56
CA GLU A 116 -10.50 -10.11 4.89
C GLU A 116 -10.76 -8.76 4.21
N ILE A 117 -9.78 -7.86 4.31
CA ILE A 117 -9.73 -6.60 3.57
C ILE A 117 -8.45 -6.57 2.75
N THR A 118 -8.59 -6.24 1.47
CA THR A 118 -7.47 -5.90 0.59
C THR A 118 -7.55 -4.45 0.13
N VAL A 119 -6.49 -3.69 0.35
CA VAL A 119 -6.35 -2.32 -0.14
C VAL A 119 -5.24 -2.27 -1.18
N LYS A 120 -5.58 -1.81 -2.39
CA LYS A 120 -4.64 -1.70 -3.51
C LYS A 120 -4.38 -0.23 -3.84
N TYR A 121 -3.11 0.14 -3.86
CA TYR A 121 -2.64 1.47 -4.24
C TYR A 121 -1.99 1.40 -5.61
N LEU A 122 -2.50 2.23 -6.52
CA LEU A 122 -1.95 2.42 -7.85
C LEU A 122 -1.04 3.65 -7.85
N TYR A 123 0.20 3.44 -8.26
CA TYR A 123 1.20 4.46 -8.40
C TYR A 123 1.76 4.50 -9.82
N LYS A 124 2.30 5.66 -10.19
CA LYS A 124 3.01 5.85 -11.45
C LYS A 124 4.33 6.58 -11.20
N THR A 125 5.42 6.04 -11.74
CA THR A 125 6.72 6.72 -11.67
C THR A 125 6.75 7.93 -12.59
N ILE A 126 7.56 8.93 -12.23
CA ILE A 126 7.79 10.11 -13.07
C ILE A 126 8.75 9.86 -14.24
N SER A 127 9.29 8.64 -14.35
CA SER A 127 10.21 8.27 -15.43
C SER A 127 9.54 8.32 -16.80
N ILE A 128 10.33 8.45 -17.86
CA ILE A 128 9.87 8.36 -19.25
C ILE A 128 10.61 7.19 -19.92
N PRO A 129 9.93 6.10 -20.30
CA PRO A 129 8.50 5.83 -20.08
C PRO A 129 8.16 5.62 -18.59
N ALA A 130 6.91 5.87 -18.24
CA ALA A 130 6.41 5.70 -16.88
C ALA A 130 6.14 4.23 -16.56
N THR A 131 6.47 3.82 -15.35
CA THR A 131 6.20 2.49 -14.80
C THR A 131 5.01 2.56 -13.87
N THR A 132 4.07 1.64 -14.04
CA THR A 132 2.92 1.49 -13.15
C THR A 132 3.29 0.54 -12.02
N VAL A 133 2.99 0.91 -10.77
CA VAL A 133 3.24 0.08 -9.60
C VAL A 133 1.94 -0.09 -8.81
N ILE A 134 1.60 -1.33 -8.49
CA ILE A 134 0.45 -1.67 -7.65
C ILE A 134 0.99 -2.28 -6.36
N VAL A 135 0.67 -1.65 -5.23
CA VAL A 135 0.96 -2.20 -3.90
C VAL A 135 -0.35 -2.67 -3.30
N SER A 136 -0.45 -3.95 -2.97
CA SER A 136 -1.63 -4.56 -2.35
C SER A 136 -1.31 -4.97 -0.93
N TYR A 137 -2.15 -4.55 0.01
CA TYR A 137 -2.13 -4.97 1.41
C TYR A 137 -3.36 -5.83 1.66
N THR A 138 -3.19 -7.05 2.17
CA THR A 138 -4.28 -7.94 2.53
C THR A 138 -4.21 -8.27 4.01
N VAL A 139 -5.22 -7.85 4.76
CA VAL A 139 -5.36 -8.06 6.20
C VAL A 139 -6.49 -9.05 6.44
N ASN A 140 -6.20 -10.12 7.18
CA ASN A 140 -7.20 -11.10 7.61
C ASN A 140 -7.50 -10.96 9.11
N LYS A 141 -8.49 -11.71 9.60
CA LYS A 141 -8.90 -11.72 11.01
C LYS A 141 -7.78 -12.01 12.04
N SER A 142 -6.68 -12.65 11.65
CA SER A 142 -5.56 -12.90 12.57
C SER A 142 -4.60 -11.70 12.67
N GLY A 143 -4.89 -10.60 11.97
CA GLY A 143 -4.01 -9.44 11.88
C GLY A 143 -2.79 -9.66 11.01
N LYS A 144 -2.71 -10.78 10.28
CA LYS A 144 -1.63 -11.00 9.32
C LYS A 144 -1.85 -10.06 8.14
N ASN A 145 -0.90 -9.15 7.94
CA ASN A 145 -0.85 -8.28 6.78
C ASN A 145 0.10 -8.86 5.73
N LYS A 146 -0.44 -9.33 4.61
CA LYS A 146 0.32 -9.73 3.43
C LYS A 146 0.48 -8.54 2.51
N VAL A 147 1.71 -8.26 2.09
CA VAL A 147 2.02 -7.19 1.14
C VAL A 147 2.51 -7.79 -0.16
N ASP A 148 1.84 -7.48 -1.27
CA ASP A 148 2.26 -7.84 -2.62
C ASP A 148 2.55 -6.58 -3.44
N VAL A 149 3.66 -6.57 -4.16
CA VAL A 149 4.03 -5.47 -5.06
C VAL A 149 4.14 -6.01 -6.47
N HIS A 150 3.44 -5.36 -7.39
CA HIS A 150 3.51 -5.66 -8.81
C HIS A 150 3.90 -4.42 -9.60
N SER A 151 4.92 -4.52 -10.45
CA SER A 151 5.41 -3.42 -11.28
C SER A 151 5.35 -3.81 -12.74
N MET A 152 4.73 -2.95 -13.56
CA MET A 152 4.64 -3.11 -15.00
C MET A 152 5.36 -1.94 -15.67
N ALA A 153 6.51 -2.22 -16.28
CA ALA A 153 7.22 -1.23 -17.08
C ALA A 153 6.52 -1.08 -18.44
N ASN A 154 6.09 0.13 -18.79
CA ASN A 154 5.60 0.41 -20.14
C ASN A 154 6.81 0.54 -21.08
N LEU A 155 7.36 -0.57 -21.55
CA LEU A 155 8.39 -0.52 -22.58
C LEU A 155 7.76 -0.14 -23.92
N LYS A 156 7.67 1.17 -24.21
CA LYS A 156 8.00 1.64 -25.57
C LYS A 156 9.52 1.64 -25.68
N LEU A 157 10.09 0.44 -25.87
CA LEU A 157 11.45 0.27 -26.36
C LEU A 157 11.52 0.97 -27.72
N ARG A 158 12.05 2.20 -27.77
CA ARG A 158 12.62 2.73 -29.01
C ARG A 158 13.90 1.95 -29.26
N ILE A 159 13.75 0.79 -29.90
CA ILE A 159 14.85 0.20 -30.67
C ILE A 159 14.92 1.06 -31.93
N LEU A 160 15.82 2.04 -31.93
CA LEU A 160 16.44 2.45 -33.18
C LEU A 160 17.65 1.52 -33.31
N ALA A 161 17.48 0.50 -34.16
CA ALA A 161 18.59 -0.22 -34.76
C ALA A 161 19.25 0.69 -35.82
#